data_AF-A0A843CVA6-F1
#
_entry.id   AF-A0A843CVA6-F1
#
_cell.length_a   1.000
_cell.length_b   1.000
_cell.length_c   1.000
_cell.angle_alpha   90.00
_cell.angle_beta   90.00
_cell.angle_gamma   90.00
#
_symmetry.space_group_name_H-M   'P 1'
#
loop_
_entity.id
_entity.type
_entity.pdbx_description
1 polymer ?
#
loop_
_entity_poly.entity_id
_entity_poly.type
_entity_poly.pdbx_seq_one_letter_code
_entity_poly.pdbx_strand_id
1 'polypeptide(L)'
;MRFVIAAIIAVLVLAFLPAVTLRLSASSSLIHVSARTLVFASSTDIETYTSDPVLGNATFLGNAQFVCLNLQYPTRCPTGATFYGWPSSGWRADLSTIPTANWIWAPNITGQTTPAEYNQFYFSRTIHLSGSPVSGSISIAVDDFAEVFLNGHVVGEIGSINYAPAAVLAQSYLQTFDLTPFLVAGNNVLTIFAENGAFGQCCPSSYSGNPAGVVFGGTIVSQTISA
;
A
#
# COMPACT_ATOMS: atom_id res chain seq x y z
N MET A 1 80.62 4.99 66.66
CA MET A 1 80.32 4.97 68.11
C MET A 1 78.82 4.79 68.27
N ARG A 2 78.42 3.68 68.92
CA ARG A 2 77.16 3.41 69.63
C ARG A 2 75.80 3.50 68.88
N PHE A 3 75.27 2.30 68.63
CA PHE A 3 73.88 1.82 68.82
C PHE A 3 72.88 2.79 69.46
N VAL A 4 71.62 2.78 68.99
CA VAL A 4 70.46 2.26 69.76
C VAL A 4 69.30 1.89 68.80
N ILE A 5 68.76 0.70 69.06
CA ILE A 5 67.61 0.03 68.46
C ILE A 5 66.31 0.63 69.00
N ALA A 6 65.30 0.86 68.15
CA ALA A 6 63.92 1.03 68.59
C ALA A 6 62.99 0.22 67.68
N ALA A 7 62.51 -0.88 68.24
CA ALA A 7 61.50 -1.76 67.65
C ALA A 7 60.13 -1.06 67.67
N ILE A 8 59.41 -1.11 66.54
CA ILE A 8 58.00 -0.77 66.47
C ILE A 8 57.21 -2.05 66.21
N ILE A 9 56.40 -2.42 67.19
CA ILE A 9 55.47 -3.54 67.17
C ILE A 9 54.33 -3.20 66.20
N ALA A 10 54.21 -3.94 65.11
CA ALA A 10 53.06 -3.87 64.21
C ALA A 10 51.90 -4.70 64.79
N VAL A 11 50.87 -4.02 65.29
CA VAL A 11 49.59 -4.63 65.68
C VAL A 11 48.75 -4.79 64.41
N LEU A 12 48.67 -6.02 63.90
CA LEU A 12 47.84 -6.38 62.75
C LEU A 12 46.39 -6.58 63.23
N VAL A 13 45.54 -5.58 63.03
CA VAL A 13 44.08 -5.69 63.26
C VAL A 13 43.46 -6.29 61.99
N LEU A 14 43.20 -7.60 61.99
CA LEU A 14 42.38 -8.25 60.98
C LEU A 14 40.91 -7.84 61.20
N ALA A 15 40.47 -6.80 60.50
CA ALA A 15 39.05 -6.48 60.39
C ALA A 15 38.37 -7.49 59.46
N PHE A 16 37.57 -8.40 60.02
CA PHE A 16 36.67 -9.28 59.29
C PHE A 16 35.57 -8.42 58.64
N LEU A 17 35.74 -8.09 57.35
CA LEU A 17 34.68 -7.53 56.51
C LEU A 17 33.70 -8.66 56.15
N PRO A 18 32.40 -8.54 56.43
CA PRO A 18 31.42 -9.48 55.92
C PRO A 18 31.36 -9.37 54.39
N ALA A 19 31.63 -10.47 53.70
CA ALA A 19 31.47 -10.57 52.25
C ALA A 19 29.97 -10.44 51.90
N VAL A 20 29.52 -9.22 51.59
CA VAL A 20 28.21 -8.96 51.01
C VAL A 20 28.21 -9.53 49.60
N THR A 21 27.62 -10.71 49.42
CA THR A 21 27.42 -11.34 48.12
C THR A 21 26.21 -10.69 47.45
N LEU A 22 26.44 -9.70 46.59
CA LEU A 22 25.40 -9.17 45.70
C LEU A 22 24.95 -10.29 44.74
N ARG A 23 23.76 -10.87 44.96
CA ARG A 23 23.13 -11.73 43.96
C ARG A 23 22.45 -10.83 42.93
N LEU A 24 23.11 -10.57 41.79
CA LEU A 24 22.44 -10.07 40.60
C LEU A 24 21.55 -11.18 40.05
N SER A 25 20.26 -11.17 40.40
CA SER A 25 19.24 -11.91 39.66
C SER A 25 18.99 -11.18 38.34
N ALA A 26 19.69 -11.60 37.29
CA ALA A 26 19.39 -11.17 35.93
C ALA A 26 18.05 -11.79 35.51
N SER A 27 16.98 -11.00 35.57
CA SER A 27 15.72 -11.36 34.92
C SER A 27 15.95 -11.26 33.41
N SER A 28 16.20 -12.38 32.76
CA SER A 28 16.19 -12.47 31.29
C SER A 28 14.76 -12.30 30.80
N SER A 29 14.36 -11.05 30.52
CA SER A 29 13.12 -10.80 29.80
C SER A 29 13.26 -11.35 28.38
N LEU A 30 12.39 -12.29 28.02
CA LEU A 30 12.30 -12.80 26.66
C LEU A 30 11.67 -11.73 25.78
N ILE A 31 12.43 -11.20 24.82
CA ILE A 31 11.89 -10.31 23.80
C ILE A 31 10.99 -11.14 22.87
N HIS A 32 9.72 -10.75 22.77
CA HIS A 32 8.80 -11.36 21.81
C HIS A 32 8.70 -10.49 20.55
N VAL A 33 9.00 -11.09 19.40
CA VAL A 33 8.83 -10.46 18.07
C VAL A 33 7.62 -11.09 17.40
N SER A 34 6.59 -10.30 17.13
CA SER A 34 5.40 -10.73 16.41
C SER A 34 5.35 -10.06 15.04
N ALA A 35 5.17 -10.86 13.98
CA ALA A 35 4.95 -10.37 12.64
C ALA A 35 3.45 -10.32 12.32
N ARG A 36 3.02 -9.27 11.63
CA ARG A 36 1.63 -9.08 11.18
C ARG A 36 1.61 -8.82 9.67
N THR A 37 0.82 -9.61 8.95
CA THR A 37 0.53 -9.38 7.53
C THR A 37 -0.80 -8.66 7.40
N LEU A 38 -0.78 -7.51 6.74
CA LEU A 38 -1.95 -6.77 6.30
C LEU A 38 -2.16 -7.05 4.82
N VAL A 39 -3.38 -7.38 4.44
CA VAL A 39 -3.81 -7.54 3.04
C VAL A 39 -4.74 -6.37 2.71
N PHE A 40 -4.55 -5.76 1.54
CA PHE A 40 -5.43 -4.71 1.06
C PHE A 40 -5.81 -4.97 -0.40
N ALA A 41 -6.97 -4.45 -0.80
CA ALA A 41 -7.49 -4.58 -2.15
C ALA A 41 -8.36 -3.39 -2.54
N SER A 42 -8.43 -3.12 -3.84
CA SER A 42 -9.39 -2.22 -4.48
C SER A 42 -10.82 -2.64 -4.17
N SER A 43 -11.58 -1.70 -3.62
CA SER A 43 -12.90 -1.90 -3.02
C SER A 43 -13.67 -0.58 -2.96
N THR A 44 -14.95 -0.63 -2.58
CA THR A 44 -15.83 0.55 -2.50
C THR A 44 -15.59 1.46 -1.30
N ASP A 45 -14.63 1.15 -0.44
CA ASP A 45 -14.18 2.03 0.64
C ASP A 45 -12.89 2.79 0.29
N ILE A 46 -12.40 2.65 -0.94
CA ILE A 46 -11.33 3.49 -1.48
C ILE A 46 -11.86 4.90 -1.73
N GLU A 47 -11.18 5.90 -1.19
CA GLU A 47 -11.55 7.30 -1.36
C GLU A 47 -11.08 7.81 -2.72
N THR A 48 -11.90 8.60 -3.41
CA THR A 48 -11.56 9.16 -4.74
C THR A 48 -11.40 10.68 -4.65
N TYR A 49 -10.37 11.21 -5.31
CA TYR A 49 -9.99 12.61 -5.28
C TYR A 49 -9.67 13.17 -6.68
N THR A 50 -9.72 14.49 -6.82
CA THR A 50 -9.32 15.23 -8.03
C THR A 50 -7.80 15.38 -8.21
N SER A 51 -7.03 15.26 -7.13
CA SER A 51 -5.56 15.33 -7.11
C SER A 51 -5.01 14.47 -5.97
N ASP A 52 -3.69 14.30 -5.86
CA ASP A 52 -3.09 13.55 -4.76
C ASP A 52 -3.43 14.22 -3.40
N PRO A 53 -4.14 13.52 -2.49
CA PRO A 53 -4.49 14.07 -1.18
C PRO A 53 -3.27 14.32 -0.27
N VAL A 54 -2.11 13.71 -0.53
CA VAL A 54 -0.89 13.92 0.27
C VAL A 54 -0.23 15.26 -0.03
N LEU A 55 -0.33 15.75 -1.28
CA LEU A 55 0.35 16.98 -1.73
C LEU A 55 -0.50 18.25 -1.53
N GLY A 56 -1.75 18.10 -1.11
CA GLY A 56 -2.69 19.20 -0.87
C GLY A 56 -3.57 19.56 -2.08
N ASN A 57 -4.60 20.38 -1.85
CA ASN A 57 -5.61 20.82 -2.83
C ASN A 57 -6.50 19.72 -3.46
N ALA A 58 -6.53 18.52 -2.87
CA ALA A 58 -7.42 17.46 -3.31
C ALA A 58 -8.88 17.71 -2.89
N THR A 59 -9.81 17.59 -3.83
CA THR A 59 -11.25 17.58 -3.54
C THR A 59 -11.72 16.14 -3.46
N PHE A 60 -12.33 15.76 -2.33
CA PHE A 60 -12.94 14.44 -2.18
C PHE A 60 -14.20 14.34 -3.05
N LEU A 61 -14.25 13.30 -3.89
CA LEU A 61 -15.33 13.05 -4.84
C LEU A 61 -16.34 12.01 -4.34
N GLY A 62 -16.06 11.36 -3.21
CA GLY A 62 -16.77 10.18 -2.73
C GLY A 62 -15.89 8.93 -2.82
N ASN A 63 -16.48 7.79 -2.46
CA ASN A 63 -15.77 6.53 -2.55
C ASN A 63 -15.85 5.95 -3.97
N ALA A 64 -14.85 5.17 -4.35
CA ALA A 64 -14.85 4.45 -5.60
C ALA A 64 -16.05 3.49 -5.69
N GLN A 65 -16.50 3.24 -6.91
CA GLN A 65 -17.55 2.26 -7.20
C GLN A 65 -16.98 1.06 -7.94
N PHE A 66 -17.56 -0.11 -7.75
CA PHE A 66 -17.26 -1.25 -8.62
C PHE A 66 -17.75 -0.98 -10.04
N VAL A 67 -16.93 -1.35 -11.02
CA VAL A 67 -17.25 -1.20 -12.44
C VAL A 67 -16.97 -2.49 -13.19
N CYS A 68 -17.74 -2.70 -14.26
CA CYS A 68 -17.60 -3.82 -15.18
C CYS A 68 -17.87 -3.33 -16.60
N LEU A 69 -17.21 -3.95 -17.58
CA LEU A 69 -17.43 -3.64 -18.98
C LEU A 69 -18.86 -4.00 -19.38
N ASN A 70 -19.28 -5.21 -19.01
CA ASN A 70 -20.60 -5.78 -19.28
C ASN A 70 -20.86 -6.95 -18.31
N LEU A 71 -21.95 -7.70 -18.53
CA LEU A 71 -22.33 -8.83 -17.67
C LEU A 71 -21.31 -9.98 -17.66
N GLN A 72 -20.44 -10.08 -18.66
CA GLN A 72 -19.44 -11.15 -18.78
C GLN A 72 -18.03 -10.73 -18.36
N TYR A 73 -17.70 -9.44 -18.44
CA TYR A 73 -16.34 -8.93 -18.25
C TYR A 73 -16.28 -7.81 -17.19
N PRO A 74 -15.43 -7.98 -16.16
CA PRO A 74 -14.58 -9.13 -15.87
C PRO A 74 -15.43 -10.35 -15.44
N THR A 75 -14.85 -11.56 -15.45
CA THR A 75 -15.57 -12.81 -15.11
C THR A 75 -16.13 -12.84 -13.69
N ARG A 76 -15.66 -11.95 -12.81
CA ARG A 76 -16.11 -11.79 -11.42
C ARG A 76 -16.59 -10.36 -11.17
N CYS A 77 -17.63 -9.95 -11.90
CA CYS A 77 -18.27 -8.67 -11.64
C CYS A 77 -19.06 -8.74 -10.31
N PRO A 78 -18.75 -7.90 -9.29
CA PRO A 78 -19.43 -7.94 -8.01
C PRO A 78 -20.88 -7.44 -8.13
N THR A 79 -21.75 -7.90 -7.21
CA THR A 79 -23.15 -7.44 -7.16
C THR A 79 -23.20 -5.93 -6.89
N GLY A 80 -24.01 -5.21 -7.65
CA GLY A 80 -24.15 -3.76 -7.53
C GLY A 80 -23.09 -2.95 -8.29
N ALA A 81 -22.22 -3.61 -9.06
CA ALA A 81 -21.29 -2.90 -9.94
C ALA A 81 -22.01 -2.15 -11.06
N THR A 82 -21.43 -1.02 -11.47
CA THR A 82 -21.87 -0.28 -12.65
C THR A 82 -21.37 -0.98 -13.91
N PHE A 83 -22.30 -1.31 -14.80
CA PHE A 83 -21.97 -1.81 -16.14
C PHE A 83 -21.84 -0.64 -17.13
N TYR A 84 -20.69 -0.52 -17.79
CA TYR A 84 -20.51 0.49 -18.82
C TYR A 84 -21.27 0.17 -20.11
N GLY A 85 -21.59 -1.10 -20.36
CA GLY A 85 -22.27 -1.51 -21.59
C GLY A 85 -21.32 -1.64 -22.79
N TRP A 86 -20.03 -1.81 -22.54
CA TRP A 86 -19.04 -2.07 -23.58
C TRP A 86 -19.35 -3.41 -24.27
N PRO A 87 -19.49 -3.46 -25.60
CA PRO A 87 -19.99 -4.64 -26.31
C PRO A 87 -18.96 -5.76 -26.47
N SER A 88 -17.69 -5.50 -26.14
CA SER A 88 -16.59 -6.44 -26.35
C SER A 88 -15.99 -6.93 -25.02
N SER A 89 -14.94 -7.72 -25.11
CA SER A 89 -14.13 -8.16 -23.97
C SER A 89 -13.05 -7.13 -23.60
N GLY A 90 -12.53 -7.24 -22.39
CA GLY A 90 -11.39 -6.48 -21.87
C GLY A 90 -11.12 -6.92 -20.43
N TRP A 91 -10.24 -6.20 -19.74
CA TRP A 91 -9.99 -6.36 -18.29
C TRP A 91 -9.70 -7.82 -17.91
N ARG A 92 -8.67 -8.38 -18.57
CA ARG A 92 -8.36 -9.81 -18.59
C ARG A 92 -7.29 -10.23 -17.60
N ALA A 93 -6.76 -9.29 -16.80
CA ALA A 93 -5.77 -9.59 -15.78
C ALA A 93 -6.23 -10.74 -14.86
N ASP A 94 -5.35 -11.72 -14.65
CA ASP A 94 -5.60 -12.78 -13.67
C ASP A 94 -5.47 -12.21 -12.26
N LEU A 95 -6.59 -12.17 -11.53
CA LEU A 95 -6.66 -11.63 -10.17
C LEU A 95 -6.41 -12.70 -9.08
N SER A 96 -5.92 -13.88 -9.44
CA SER A 96 -5.70 -14.99 -8.50
C SER A 96 -4.75 -14.63 -7.34
N THR A 97 -3.79 -13.72 -7.55
CA THR A 97 -2.86 -13.24 -6.51
C THR A 97 -3.43 -12.12 -5.63
N ILE A 98 -4.55 -11.51 -6.03
CA ILE A 98 -5.28 -10.47 -5.29
C ILE A 98 -6.79 -10.79 -5.28
N PRO A 99 -7.21 -11.94 -4.73
CA PRO A 99 -8.52 -12.55 -5.00
C PRO A 99 -9.73 -11.75 -4.48
N THR A 100 -9.51 -10.76 -3.61
CA THR A 100 -10.54 -9.87 -3.07
C THR A 100 -10.62 -8.52 -3.79
N ALA A 101 -9.71 -8.26 -4.73
CA ALA A 101 -9.70 -7.04 -5.55
C ALA A 101 -10.78 -7.08 -6.63
N ASN A 102 -11.35 -5.91 -6.92
CA ASN A 102 -12.33 -5.72 -7.99
C ASN A 102 -11.97 -4.47 -8.77
N TRP A 103 -12.35 -4.45 -10.06
CA TRP A 103 -12.22 -3.25 -10.87
C TRP A 103 -13.08 -2.13 -10.28
N ILE A 104 -12.45 -0.99 -10.03
CA ILE A 104 -13.08 0.21 -9.49
C ILE A 104 -12.86 1.41 -10.40
N TRP A 105 -13.74 2.40 -10.26
CA TRP A 105 -13.56 3.71 -10.85
C TRP A 105 -14.20 4.79 -9.97
N ALA A 106 -14.11 6.05 -10.39
CA ALA A 106 -14.69 7.18 -9.68
C ALA A 106 -16.22 7.03 -9.49
N PRO A 107 -16.77 7.56 -8.40
CA PRO A 107 -18.21 7.50 -8.14
C PRO A 107 -19.02 8.23 -9.20
N ASN A 108 -20.27 7.76 -9.39
CA ASN A 108 -21.27 8.37 -10.27
C ASN A 108 -20.88 8.38 -11.76
N ILE A 109 -19.88 7.58 -12.16
CA ILE A 109 -19.56 7.36 -13.57
C ILE A 109 -20.40 6.20 -14.09
N THR A 110 -21.12 6.42 -15.19
CA THR A 110 -21.93 5.38 -15.86
C THR A 110 -21.48 5.24 -17.30
N GLY A 111 -21.95 4.21 -18.00
CA GLY A 111 -21.70 4.06 -19.44
C GLY A 111 -22.14 5.26 -20.30
N GLN A 112 -23.03 6.12 -19.79
CA GLN A 112 -23.51 7.32 -20.48
C GLN A 112 -22.72 8.59 -20.14
N THR A 113 -21.85 8.55 -19.12
CA THR A 113 -21.04 9.70 -18.73
C THR A 113 -20.06 10.06 -19.85
N THR A 114 -19.94 11.35 -20.17
CA THR A 114 -19.10 11.90 -21.23
C THR A 114 -18.52 13.27 -20.80
N PRO A 115 -17.32 13.67 -21.25
CA PRO A 115 -16.35 12.87 -22.01
C PRO A 115 -15.78 11.74 -21.14
N ALA A 116 -15.32 10.66 -21.78
CA ALA A 116 -14.64 9.58 -21.08
C ALA A 116 -13.12 9.74 -21.13
N GLU A 117 -12.60 10.26 -22.25
CA GLU A 117 -11.19 10.51 -22.48
C GLU A 117 -10.60 11.52 -21.50
N TYR A 118 -9.35 11.31 -21.11
CA TYR A 118 -8.52 12.18 -20.26
C TYR A 118 -9.11 12.46 -18.87
N ASN A 119 -10.10 11.69 -18.43
CA ASN A 119 -10.53 11.75 -17.04
C ASN A 119 -9.47 11.11 -16.15
N GLN A 120 -9.13 11.85 -15.10
CA GLN A 120 -8.09 11.56 -14.15
C GLN A 120 -8.67 11.47 -12.75
N PHE A 121 -8.30 10.45 -12.00
CA PHE A 121 -8.72 10.29 -10.61
C PHE A 121 -7.60 9.75 -9.74
N TYR A 122 -7.65 10.12 -8.46
CA TYR A 122 -6.73 9.64 -7.44
C TYR A 122 -7.49 8.78 -6.44
N PHE A 123 -7.14 7.51 -6.36
CA PHE A 123 -7.74 6.51 -5.48
C PHE A 123 -6.85 6.31 -4.26
N SER A 124 -7.28 6.71 -3.08
CA SER A 124 -6.44 6.73 -1.88
C SER A 124 -7.01 5.90 -0.73
N ARG A 125 -6.10 5.33 0.07
CA ARG A 125 -6.40 4.69 1.36
C ARG A 125 -5.26 4.91 2.33
N THR A 126 -5.62 5.23 3.58
CA THR A 126 -4.67 5.21 4.70
C THR A 126 -4.57 3.80 5.28
N ILE A 127 -3.34 3.30 5.41
CA ILE A 127 -2.97 2.01 5.99
C ILE A 127 -2.20 2.25 7.28
N HIS A 128 -2.69 1.70 8.40
CA HIS A 128 -2.03 1.82 9.69
C HIS A 128 -1.20 0.58 10.04
N LEU A 129 0.11 0.77 10.23
CA LEU A 129 1.05 -0.26 10.66
C LEU A 129 1.39 -0.09 12.14
N SER A 130 1.04 -1.09 12.95
CA SER A 130 1.26 -1.09 14.40
C SER A 130 2.73 -1.31 14.81
N GLY A 131 3.61 -1.58 13.85
CA GLY A 131 5.02 -1.89 14.08
C GLY A 131 5.89 -1.50 12.89
N SER A 132 7.18 -1.81 12.96
CA SER A 132 8.14 -1.50 11.91
C SER A 132 7.81 -2.30 10.64
N PRO A 133 7.72 -1.67 9.47
CA PRO A 133 7.53 -2.39 8.22
C PRO A 133 8.73 -3.30 7.92
N VAL A 134 8.45 -4.46 7.34
CA VAL A 134 9.44 -5.48 6.95
C VAL A 134 9.47 -5.61 5.43
N SER A 135 8.29 -5.68 4.82
CA SER A 135 8.13 -5.75 3.38
C SER A 135 6.75 -5.24 2.97
N GLY A 136 6.60 -4.84 1.72
CA GLY A 136 5.29 -4.60 1.13
C GLY A 136 5.31 -4.67 -0.38
N SER A 137 4.20 -5.08 -0.96
CA SER A 137 4.01 -5.14 -2.41
C SER A 137 2.60 -4.75 -2.80
N ILE A 138 2.47 -4.27 -4.03
CA ILE A 138 1.20 -4.00 -4.69
C ILE A 138 1.24 -4.58 -6.10
N SER A 139 0.18 -5.29 -6.48
CA SER A 139 -0.10 -5.73 -7.84
C SER A 139 -1.24 -4.91 -8.41
N ILE A 140 -1.10 -4.42 -9.65
CA ILE A 140 -2.04 -3.50 -10.31
C ILE A 140 -2.22 -3.84 -11.79
N ALA A 141 -3.44 -3.68 -12.28
CA ALA A 141 -3.81 -3.61 -13.70
C ALA A 141 -4.73 -2.39 -13.91
N VAL A 142 -4.73 -1.82 -15.10
CA VAL A 142 -5.44 -0.57 -15.39
C VAL A 142 -5.86 -0.47 -16.86
N ASP A 143 -6.93 0.28 -17.11
CA ASP A 143 -7.40 0.73 -18.41
C ASP A 143 -7.57 2.26 -18.32
N ASP A 144 -6.61 3.10 -18.73
CA ASP A 144 -5.45 2.82 -19.60
C ASP A 144 -4.07 3.00 -18.96
N PHE A 145 -3.97 3.90 -17.98
CA PHE A 145 -2.71 4.28 -17.33
C PHE A 145 -2.90 4.42 -15.82
N ALA A 146 -1.91 4.00 -15.04
CA ALA A 146 -1.85 4.26 -13.61
C ALA A 146 -0.42 4.52 -13.12
N GLU A 147 -0.31 5.37 -12.10
CA GLU A 147 0.89 5.58 -11.30
C GLU A 147 0.59 5.29 -9.82
N VAL A 148 1.50 4.59 -9.16
CA VAL A 148 1.40 4.19 -7.75
C VAL A 148 2.23 5.14 -6.91
N PHE A 149 1.61 5.69 -5.86
CA PHE A 149 2.25 6.54 -4.87
C PHE A 149 2.14 5.92 -3.48
N LEU A 150 3.21 6.04 -2.69
CA LEU A 150 3.18 5.72 -1.27
C LEU A 150 3.79 6.88 -0.49
N ASN A 151 3.02 7.45 0.44
CA ASN A 151 3.42 8.61 1.23
C ASN A 151 3.87 9.81 0.36
N GLY A 152 3.22 10.01 -0.79
CA GLY A 152 3.54 11.06 -1.76
C GLY A 152 4.75 10.78 -2.66
N HIS A 153 5.39 9.61 -2.52
CA HIS A 153 6.49 9.19 -3.40
C HIS A 153 5.99 8.28 -4.52
N VAL A 154 6.41 8.54 -5.75
CA VAL A 154 6.17 7.65 -6.90
C VAL A 154 6.92 6.34 -6.71
N VAL A 155 6.19 5.23 -6.78
CA VAL A 155 6.70 3.86 -6.70
C VAL A 155 6.92 3.29 -8.11
N GLY A 156 5.99 3.55 -9.04
CA GLY A 156 6.06 3.07 -10.42
C GLY A 156 4.77 3.28 -11.19
N GLU A 157 4.80 3.01 -12.50
CA GLU A 157 3.70 3.24 -13.44
C GLU A 157 3.44 2.02 -14.34
N ILE A 158 2.23 1.91 -14.87
CA ILE A 158 1.80 0.90 -15.85
C ILE A 158 0.83 1.52 -16.85
N GLY A 159 0.93 1.10 -18.12
CA GLY A 159 0.02 1.51 -19.18
C GLY A 159 0.48 2.76 -19.91
N SER A 160 -0.45 3.43 -20.58
CA SER A 160 -0.15 4.65 -21.36
C SER A 160 -1.43 5.34 -21.83
N ILE A 161 -1.43 6.67 -21.88
CA ILE A 161 -2.54 7.45 -22.46
C ILE A 161 -2.36 7.80 -23.94
N ASN A 162 -1.18 7.51 -24.52
CA ASN A 162 -0.81 7.88 -25.89
C ASN A 162 -0.22 6.72 -26.71
N TYR A 163 -0.07 5.53 -26.14
CA TYR A 163 0.42 4.34 -26.80
C TYR A 163 -0.49 3.13 -26.52
N ALA A 164 -1.47 2.93 -27.41
CA ALA A 164 -2.52 1.92 -27.27
C ALA A 164 -2.00 0.49 -26.97
N PRO A 165 -0.89 0.00 -27.56
CA PRO A 165 -0.38 -1.33 -27.19
C PRO A 165 -0.01 -1.45 -25.70
N ALA A 166 0.56 -0.41 -25.08
CA ALA A 166 0.87 -0.45 -23.65
C ALA A 166 -0.40 -0.40 -22.79
N ALA A 167 -1.40 0.39 -23.19
CA ALA A 167 -2.70 0.47 -22.52
C ALA A 167 -3.44 -0.89 -22.54
N VAL A 168 -3.53 -1.52 -23.72
CA VAL A 168 -4.16 -2.84 -23.89
C VAL A 168 -3.43 -3.92 -23.07
N LEU A 169 -2.10 -3.84 -22.99
CA LEU A 169 -1.32 -4.75 -22.16
C LEU A 169 -1.61 -4.52 -20.68
N ALA A 170 -1.70 -3.27 -20.21
CA ALA A 170 -1.90 -2.92 -18.80
C ALA A 170 -3.23 -3.43 -18.20
N GLN A 171 -4.27 -3.59 -19.01
CA GLN A 171 -5.53 -4.19 -18.57
C GLN A 171 -5.55 -5.73 -18.59
N SER A 172 -4.48 -6.35 -19.11
CA SER A 172 -4.41 -7.80 -19.39
C SER A 172 -3.50 -8.58 -18.44
N TYR A 173 -2.67 -7.93 -17.62
CA TYR A 173 -1.84 -8.59 -16.61
C TYR A 173 -1.61 -7.70 -15.39
N LEU A 174 -1.21 -8.30 -14.27
CA LEU A 174 -0.84 -7.58 -13.06
C LEU A 174 0.65 -7.22 -13.08
N GLN A 175 0.99 -5.94 -13.04
CA GLN A 175 2.32 -5.46 -12.71
C GLN A 175 2.47 -5.40 -11.20
N THR A 176 3.59 -5.86 -10.65
CA THR A 176 3.87 -5.78 -9.20
C THR A 176 4.99 -4.80 -8.93
N PHE A 177 4.81 -3.98 -7.90
CA PHE A 177 5.79 -3.02 -7.40
C PHE A 177 6.15 -3.30 -5.94
N ASP A 178 7.39 -3.00 -5.57
CA ASP A 178 7.89 -3.08 -4.19
C ASP A 178 7.60 -1.78 -3.46
N LEU A 179 6.81 -1.87 -2.38
CA LEU A 179 6.47 -0.75 -1.51
C LEU A 179 7.46 -0.56 -0.37
N THR A 180 8.28 -1.58 -0.09
CA THR A 180 9.15 -1.66 1.09
C THR A 180 9.98 -0.40 1.34
N PRO A 181 10.62 0.23 0.33
CA PRO A 181 11.47 1.40 0.56
C PRO A 181 10.73 2.64 1.06
N PHE A 182 9.41 2.70 0.91
CA PHE A 182 8.59 3.88 1.19
C PHE A 182 7.70 3.72 2.43
N LEU A 183 7.66 2.53 3.03
CA LEU A 183 6.84 2.25 4.20
C LEU A 183 7.44 2.86 5.47
N VAL A 184 6.57 3.37 6.33
CA VAL A 184 6.91 3.85 7.68
C VAL A 184 6.03 3.17 8.74
N ALA A 185 6.48 3.16 9.99
CA ALA A 185 5.60 2.77 11.11
C ALA A 185 4.46 3.80 11.25
N GLY A 186 3.28 3.36 11.69
CA GLY A 186 2.09 4.22 11.79
C GLY A 186 1.35 4.35 10.46
N ASN A 187 0.88 5.55 10.14
CA ASN A 187 0.03 5.78 8.96
C ASN A 187 0.87 5.85 7.67
N ASN A 188 0.42 5.11 6.67
CA ASN A 188 0.93 5.17 5.31
C ASN A 188 -0.23 5.51 4.37
N VAL A 189 -0.05 6.43 3.43
CA VAL A 189 -1.07 6.79 2.45
C VAL A 189 -0.70 6.18 1.10
N LEU A 190 -1.47 5.17 0.69
CA LEU A 190 -1.36 4.58 -0.65
C LEU A 190 -2.31 5.33 -1.57
N THR A 191 -1.79 5.89 -2.66
CA THR A 191 -2.58 6.58 -3.68
C THR A 191 -2.30 5.98 -5.05
N ILE A 192 -3.34 5.73 -5.83
CA ILE A 192 -3.25 5.31 -7.24
C ILE A 192 -3.80 6.45 -8.08
N PHE A 193 -2.94 7.09 -8.87
CA PHE A 193 -3.39 7.93 -9.97
C PHE A 193 -3.80 7.03 -11.12
N ALA A 194 -4.97 7.24 -11.71
CA ALA A 194 -5.35 6.55 -12.93
C ALA A 194 -5.99 7.52 -13.93
N GLU A 195 -5.72 7.28 -15.21
CA GLU A 195 -6.19 8.10 -16.32
C GLU A 195 -6.75 7.24 -17.45
N ASN A 196 -7.88 7.68 -17.99
CA ASN A 196 -8.46 7.12 -19.20
C ASN A 196 -7.83 7.78 -20.44
N GLY A 197 -7.19 7.02 -21.29
CA GLY A 197 -6.62 7.48 -22.55
C GLY A 197 -7.68 7.77 -23.61
N ALA A 198 -7.27 8.34 -24.73
CA ALA A 198 -8.16 8.63 -25.87
C ALA A 198 -8.17 7.47 -26.89
N PHE A 199 -8.44 6.25 -26.44
CA PHE A 199 -8.52 5.05 -27.30
C PHE A 199 -9.95 4.60 -27.63
N GLY A 200 -10.93 5.45 -27.31
CA GLY A 200 -12.34 5.24 -27.59
C GLY A 200 -12.71 5.16 -29.07
N GLN A 201 -13.94 4.72 -29.33
CA GLN A 201 -14.43 4.50 -30.71
C GLN A 201 -14.69 5.79 -31.52
N CYS A 202 -15.12 6.91 -30.89
CA CYS A 202 -15.53 8.17 -31.55
C CYS A 202 -15.89 9.27 -30.51
N CYS A 203 -15.72 10.57 -30.84
CA CYS A 203 -15.48 11.65 -29.85
C CYS A 203 -16.64 12.66 -29.60
N PRO A 204 -16.76 13.23 -28.37
CA PRO A 204 -16.26 12.64 -27.13
C PRO A 204 -17.00 11.35 -26.87
N SER A 205 -16.27 10.29 -26.52
CA SER A 205 -16.91 9.03 -26.19
C SER A 205 -17.57 9.12 -24.82
N SER A 206 -18.58 8.31 -24.62
CA SER A 206 -19.04 7.95 -23.29
C SER A 206 -18.24 6.74 -22.78
N TYR A 207 -18.34 6.44 -21.49
CA TYR A 207 -17.70 5.25 -20.91
C TYR A 207 -18.19 3.92 -21.52
N SER A 208 -19.34 3.88 -22.21
CA SER A 208 -19.76 2.72 -22.99
C SER A 208 -18.95 2.51 -24.27
N GLY A 209 -18.26 3.55 -24.76
CA GLY A 209 -17.40 3.54 -25.95
C GLY A 209 -15.90 3.70 -25.64
N ASN A 210 -15.54 4.09 -24.42
CA ASN A 210 -14.17 4.17 -23.91
C ASN A 210 -14.15 3.92 -22.40
N PRO A 211 -14.35 2.65 -21.97
CA PRO A 211 -14.40 2.30 -20.56
C PRO A 211 -13.06 2.57 -19.88
N ALA A 212 -13.09 2.80 -18.56
CA ALA A 212 -11.87 2.94 -17.76
C ALA A 212 -12.05 2.28 -16.40
N GLY A 213 -10.95 1.77 -15.86
CA GLY A 213 -10.97 1.11 -14.56
C GLY A 213 -9.57 0.84 -14.07
N VAL A 214 -9.45 0.64 -12.76
CA VAL A 214 -8.22 0.18 -12.14
C VAL A 214 -8.54 -0.94 -11.15
N VAL A 215 -7.68 -1.93 -11.07
CA VAL A 215 -7.74 -2.99 -10.07
C VAL A 215 -6.37 -3.15 -9.44
N PHE A 216 -6.35 -3.18 -8.11
CA PHE A 216 -5.12 -3.37 -7.35
C PHE A 216 -5.35 -4.12 -6.06
N GLY A 217 -4.29 -4.70 -5.53
CA GLY A 217 -4.25 -5.30 -4.20
C GLY A 217 -2.82 -5.64 -3.81
N GLY A 218 -2.61 -6.02 -2.56
CA GLY A 218 -1.25 -6.24 -2.08
C GLY A 218 -1.17 -6.68 -0.63
N THR A 219 0.07 -6.79 -0.17
CA THR A 219 0.37 -7.22 1.19
C THR A 219 1.45 -6.35 1.80
N ILE A 220 1.34 -6.09 3.11
CA ILE A 220 2.37 -5.42 3.91
C ILE A 220 2.64 -6.26 5.14
N VAL A 221 3.91 -6.54 5.42
CA VAL A 221 4.36 -7.23 6.63
C VAL A 221 4.99 -6.19 7.57
N SER A 222 4.59 -6.21 8.84
CA SER A 222 5.16 -5.38 9.91
C SER A 222 5.52 -6.23 11.12
N GLN A 223 6.41 -5.73 11.99
CA GLN A 223 6.83 -6.41 13.21
C GLN A 223 6.72 -5.50 14.44
N THR A 224 6.21 -6.05 15.53
CA THR A 224 6.16 -5.40 16.84
C THR A 224 7.05 -6.14 17.83
N ILE A 225 7.79 -5.38 18.64
CA ILE A 225 8.63 -5.88 19.72
C ILE A 225 7.92 -5.57 21.03
N SER A 226 7.62 -6.60 21.82
CA SER A 226 7.07 -6.45 23.18
C SER A 226 8.02 -7.07 24.21
N ALA A 227 8.18 -6.37 25.33
CA ALA A 227 8.98 -6.78 26.48
C ALA A 227 8.17 -7.61 27.49
#